data_AF-A0A914ELS7-F1
#
_entry.id   AF-A0A914ELS7-F1
#
_cell.length_a   1.000
_cell.length_b   1.000
_cell.length_c   1.000
_cell.angle_alpha   90.00
_cell.angle_beta   90.00
_cell.angle_gamma   90.00
#
_symmetry.space_group_name_H-M   'P 1'
#
loop_
_entity.id
_entity.type
_entity.pdbx_description
1 polymer ?
#
loop_
_entity_poly.entity_id
_entity_poly.type
_entity_poly.pdbx_seq_one_letter_code
_entity_poly.pdbx_strand_id
1 'polypeptide(L)'
;MNPIYSWILGIQCVAMNVQTFDEATDLVNALFRINGNCGYVLKPKSLLEGQNPNQLIHEKVRMRLKVTVICGQYLPNPKLDNDIIDPYVVIQMFGLPSDMKLFKTQAINNNGFNPVWNETFTFELKCPELAILRMTVIDYDMTSRDDFVGEFSVPVTSIRQGYSLIRLRIGPERQEDDAASILVKITYEEYANSSATKL
;
A
#
# COMPACT_ATOMS: atom_id res chain seq x y z
N MET A 1 6.29 3.51 -15.66
CA MET A 1 7.48 2.87 -15.05
C MET A 1 7.23 2.77 -13.55
N ASN A 2 7.54 1.65 -12.90
CA ASN A 2 7.38 1.53 -11.45
C ASN A 2 8.57 2.22 -10.73
N PRO A 3 8.35 3.26 -9.91
CA PRO A 3 9.42 4.06 -9.30
C PRO A 3 10.22 3.28 -8.23
N ILE A 4 9.63 2.21 -7.69
CA ILE A 4 10.25 1.38 -6.64
C ILE A 4 11.59 0.83 -7.12
N TYR A 5 11.68 0.37 -8.38
CA TYR A 5 12.93 -0.18 -8.92
C TYR A 5 14.08 0.83 -8.94
N SER A 6 13.77 2.12 -9.07
CA SER A 6 14.77 3.18 -9.00
C SER A 6 15.15 3.49 -7.55
N TRP A 7 14.17 3.55 -6.63
CA TRP A 7 14.43 3.85 -5.23
C TRP A 7 15.20 2.75 -4.50
N ILE A 8 14.94 1.47 -4.80
CA ILE A 8 15.73 0.36 -4.23
C ILE A 8 17.20 0.41 -4.65
N LEU A 9 17.50 1.03 -5.79
CA LEU A 9 18.87 1.26 -6.27
C LEU A 9 19.48 2.57 -5.72
N GLY A 10 18.73 3.30 -4.88
CA GLY A 10 19.18 4.58 -4.33
C GLY A 10 19.12 5.74 -5.31
N ILE A 11 18.42 5.63 -6.44
CA ILE A 11 18.21 6.78 -7.34
C ILE A 11 17.29 7.78 -6.62
N GLN A 12 17.73 9.04 -6.53
CA GLN A 12 17.02 10.11 -5.81
C GLN A 12 16.01 10.83 -6.70
N CYS A 13 16.39 11.10 -7.95
CA CYS A 13 15.59 11.87 -8.89
C CYS A 13 14.90 10.94 -9.88
N VAL A 14 13.74 10.41 -9.46
CA VAL A 14 12.89 9.55 -10.31
C VAL A 14 11.80 10.42 -10.91
N ALA A 15 12.01 10.87 -12.14
CA ALA A 15 11.06 11.73 -12.84
C ALA A 15 9.83 10.92 -13.29
N MET A 16 8.65 11.45 -13.00
CA MET A 16 7.36 10.81 -13.29
C MET A 16 6.42 11.83 -13.95
N ASN A 17 5.46 11.32 -14.73
CA ASN A 17 4.39 12.13 -15.31
C ASN A 17 3.33 12.39 -14.23
N VAL A 18 3.43 13.51 -13.50
CA VAL A 18 2.50 13.82 -12.40
C VAL A 18 1.04 14.05 -12.87
N GLN A 19 0.85 14.26 -14.17
CA GLN A 19 -0.47 14.38 -14.82
C GLN A 19 -1.17 13.05 -15.04
N THR A 20 -0.50 11.90 -14.82
CA THR A 20 -1.13 10.59 -14.92
C THR A 20 -1.58 10.12 -13.54
N PHE A 21 -2.74 9.46 -13.45
CA PHE A 21 -3.29 8.95 -12.20
C PHE A 21 -3.30 7.42 -12.21
N ASP A 22 -2.13 6.86 -11.97
CA ASP A 22 -1.85 5.43 -12.01
C ASP A 22 -1.21 4.94 -10.71
N GLU A 23 -1.00 3.62 -10.62
CA GLU A 23 -0.32 2.99 -9.48
C GLU A 23 1.03 3.64 -9.17
N ALA A 24 1.79 4.03 -10.20
CA ALA A 24 3.11 4.60 -10.00
C ALA A 24 3.04 5.96 -9.31
N THR A 25 2.11 6.82 -9.72
CA THR A 25 1.83 8.10 -9.05
C THR A 25 1.19 7.92 -7.68
N ASP A 26 0.39 6.88 -7.44
CA ASP A 26 -0.12 6.54 -6.10
C ASP A 26 1.05 6.29 -5.13
N LEU A 27 2.08 5.53 -5.57
CA LEU A 27 3.28 5.23 -4.79
C LEU A 27 4.17 6.46 -4.54
N VAL A 28 4.35 7.33 -5.55
CA VAL A 28 5.07 8.60 -5.41
C VAL A 28 4.40 9.48 -4.37
N ASN A 29 3.09 9.66 -4.50
CA ASN A 29 2.31 10.45 -3.54
C ASN A 29 2.38 9.84 -2.13
N ALA A 30 2.36 8.51 -2.00
CA ALA A 30 2.51 7.84 -0.71
C ALA A 30 3.87 8.08 -0.07
N LEU A 31 4.96 7.91 -0.82
CA LEU A 31 6.32 8.09 -0.29
C LEU A 31 6.54 9.54 0.16
N PHE A 32 6.21 10.50 -0.70
CA PHE A 32 6.47 11.91 -0.43
C PHE A 32 5.46 12.54 0.54
N ARG A 33 4.43 11.79 0.98
CA ARG A 33 3.63 12.19 2.15
C ARG A 33 4.44 12.20 3.45
N ILE A 34 5.54 11.43 3.49
CA ILE A 34 6.49 11.47 4.61
C ILE A 34 7.08 12.88 4.75
N ASN A 35 7.43 13.26 5.98
CA ASN A 35 8.13 14.50 6.26
C ASN A 35 7.35 15.76 5.84
N GLY A 36 6.01 15.71 5.98
CA GLY A 36 5.14 16.87 5.78
C GLY A 36 5.04 17.33 4.33
N ASN A 37 5.06 16.42 3.36
CA ASN A 37 4.91 16.71 1.93
C ASN A 37 6.00 17.63 1.36
N CYS A 38 7.18 17.70 1.97
CA CYS A 38 8.24 18.63 1.56
C CYS A 38 8.99 18.22 0.28
N GLY A 39 8.72 17.01 -0.24
CA GLY A 39 9.40 16.47 -1.43
C GLY A 39 10.74 15.78 -1.14
N TYR A 40 11.18 15.71 0.12
CA TYR A 40 12.43 15.07 0.52
C TYR A 40 12.22 14.03 1.63
N VAL A 41 12.64 12.80 1.34
CA VAL A 41 12.60 11.66 2.27
C VAL A 41 14.01 11.11 2.46
N LEU A 42 14.45 10.97 3.71
CA LEU A 42 15.76 10.40 4.03
C LEU A 42 15.78 8.92 3.66
N LYS A 43 16.85 8.50 2.97
CA LYS A 43 17.04 7.09 2.60
C LYS A 43 17.31 6.20 3.83
N PRO A 44 16.99 4.90 3.76
CA PRO A 44 17.43 3.93 4.76
C PRO A 44 18.95 3.90 4.91
N LYS A 45 19.43 3.56 6.11
CA LYS A 45 20.87 3.48 6.42
C LYS A 45 21.65 2.59 5.46
N SER A 46 21.09 1.45 5.06
CA SER A 46 21.72 0.53 4.10
C SER A 46 22.10 1.22 2.78
N LEU A 47 21.22 2.07 2.24
CA LEU A 47 21.50 2.84 1.02
C LEU A 47 22.45 4.02 1.25
N LEU A 48 22.45 4.61 2.46
CA LEU A 48 23.39 5.67 2.84
C LEU A 48 24.82 5.13 3.02
N GLU A 49 24.94 3.89 3.50
CA GLU A 49 26.21 3.17 3.72
C GLU A 49 26.74 2.51 2.43
N GLY A 50 26.03 2.65 1.30
CA GLY A 50 26.44 2.10 0.02
C GLY A 50 26.32 0.58 -0.08
N GLN A 51 25.47 -0.05 0.75
CA GLN A 51 25.22 -1.48 0.65
C GLN A 51 24.55 -1.82 -0.68
N ASN A 52 24.98 -2.92 -1.28
CA ASN A 52 24.40 -3.35 -2.55
C ASN A 52 22.96 -3.82 -2.33
N PRO A 53 21.97 -3.33 -3.11
CA PRO A 53 20.58 -3.78 -3.00
C PRO A 53 20.41 -5.29 -3.15
N ASN A 54 21.29 -5.93 -3.94
CA ASN A 54 21.32 -7.39 -4.10
C ASN A 54 21.70 -8.14 -2.80
N GLN A 55 22.45 -7.49 -1.89
CA GLN A 55 22.77 -8.08 -0.58
C GLN A 55 21.55 -8.05 0.35
N LEU A 56 20.65 -7.07 0.19
CA LEU A 56 19.41 -6.96 0.97
C LEU A 56 18.46 -8.15 0.73
N ILE A 57 18.57 -8.82 -0.42
CA ILE A 57 17.77 -10.01 -0.76
C ILE A 57 18.06 -11.17 0.21
N HIS A 58 19.27 -11.24 0.76
CA HIS A 58 19.68 -12.29 1.70
C HIS A 58 19.45 -11.91 3.17
N GLU A 59 18.90 -10.72 3.44
CA GLU A 59 18.59 -10.32 4.81
C GLU A 59 17.50 -11.20 5.42
N LYS A 60 17.55 -11.31 6.75
CA LYS A 60 16.50 -11.95 7.53
C LYS A 60 15.25 -11.06 7.52
N VAL A 61 14.10 -11.66 7.78
CA VAL A 61 12.87 -10.89 8.03
C VAL A 61 13.10 -9.97 9.22
N ARG A 62 12.84 -8.67 9.03
CA ARG A 62 12.98 -7.62 10.05
C ARG A 62 11.65 -7.18 10.62
N MET A 63 10.55 -7.39 9.88
CA MET A 63 9.21 -7.11 10.38
C MET A 63 8.19 -8.14 9.85
N ARG A 64 7.29 -8.58 10.72
CA ARG A 64 6.07 -9.28 10.32
C ARG A 64 4.89 -8.33 10.47
N LEU A 65 4.30 -7.93 9.35
CA LEU A 65 3.15 -7.03 9.28
C LEU A 65 1.88 -7.83 9.03
N LYS A 66 0.89 -7.71 9.90
CA LYS A 66 -0.43 -8.34 9.77
C LYS A 66 -1.49 -7.26 9.51
N VAL A 67 -2.18 -7.37 8.39
CA VAL A 67 -3.19 -6.43 7.93
C VAL A 67 -4.53 -7.14 7.89
N THR A 68 -5.46 -6.73 8.76
CA THR A 68 -6.85 -7.19 8.74
C THR A 68 -7.72 -6.14 8.06
N VAL A 69 -8.34 -6.50 6.95
CA VAL A 69 -9.34 -5.67 6.26
C VAL A 69 -10.70 -6.05 6.81
N ILE A 70 -11.32 -5.15 7.58
CA ILE A 70 -12.53 -5.46 8.36
C ILE A 70 -13.77 -5.18 7.52
N CYS A 71 -14.00 -3.92 7.17
CA CYS A 71 -15.18 -3.48 6.42
C CYS A 71 -14.93 -2.21 5.61
N GLY A 72 -15.83 -1.94 4.67
CA GLY A 72 -15.90 -0.70 3.92
C GLY A 72 -17.11 0.13 4.34
N GLN A 73 -17.10 1.42 4.00
CA GLN A 73 -18.20 2.35 4.26
C GLN A 73 -18.34 3.29 3.06
N TYR A 74 -19.57 3.49 2.60
CA TYR A 74 -19.93 4.46 1.54
C TYR A 74 -19.06 4.38 0.29
N LEU A 75 -18.79 3.17 -0.20
CA LEU A 75 -17.99 2.97 -1.40
C LEU A 75 -18.79 3.41 -2.63
N PRO A 76 -18.25 4.30 -3.46
CA PRO A 76 -18.96 4.83 -4.62
C PRO A 76 -19.09 3.77 -5.72
N ASN A 77 -20.18 3.84 -6.49
CA ASN A 77 -20.24 3.11 -7.77
C ASN A 77 -19.41 3.89 -8.80
N PRO A 78 -18.35 3.29 -9.39
CA PRO A 78 -17.56 3.94 -10.44
C PRO A 78 -18.34 4.09 -11.75
N LYS A 79 -19.36 3.27 -11.98
CA LYS A 79 -20.28 3.35 -13.11
C LYS A 79 -21.42 4.31 -12.79
N LEU A 80 -21.89 5.04 -13.81
CA LEU A 80 -23.07 5.92 -13.71
C LEU A 80 -24.37 5.18 -14.01
N ASP A 81 -24.43 3.90 -13.67
CA ASP A 81 -25.61 3.05 -13.82
C ASP A 81 -26.26 2.77 -12.45
N ASN A 82 -27.31 1.95 -12.46
CA ASN A 82 -28.01 1.54 -11.24
C ASN A 82 -27.45 0.24 -10.64
N ASP A 83 -26.27 -0.21 -11.10
CA ASP A 83 -25.67 -1.42 -10.57
C ASP A 83 -25.17 -1.19 -9.14
N ILE A 84 -25.12 -2.26 -8.34
CA ILE A 84 -24.57 -2.20 -6.99
C ILE A 84 -23.24 -2.92 -7.01
N ILE A 85 -22.19 -2.21 -6.62
CA ILE A 85 -20.84 -2.76 -6.66
C ILE A 85 -20.70 -4.06 -5.84
N ASP A 86 -19.82 -4.93 -6.33
CA ASP A 86 -19.37 -6.18 -5.72
C ASP A 86 -17.94 -6.02 -5.16
N PRO A 87 -17.72 -5.25 -4.07
CA PRO A 87 -16.38 -4.77 -3.77
C PRO A 87 -15.50 -5.87 -3.15
N TYR A 88 -14.24 -5.88 -3.60
CA TYR A 88 -13.15 -6.59 -2.96
C TYR A 88 -11.95 -5.67 -2.77
N VAL A 89 -11.06 -6.03 -1.85
CA VAL A 89 -9.85 -5.26 -1.55
C VAL A 89 -8.63 -6.02 -2.05
N VAL A 90 -7.81 -5.36 -2.85
CA VAL A 90 -6.44 -5.77 -3.19
C VAL A 90 -5.50 -5.16 -2.17
N ILE A 91 -4.69 -5.99 -1.52
CA ILE A 91 -3.66 -5.57 -0.56
C ILE A 91 -2.31 -5.95 -1.17
N GLN A 92 -1.52 -4.95 -1.53
CA GLN A 92 -0.27 -5.12 -2.26
C GLN A 92 0.88 -4.44 -1.52
N MET A 93 1.98 -5.18 -1.37
CA MET A 93 3.24 -4.67 -0.85
C MET A 93 4.18 -4.35 -1.99
N PHE A 94 4.73 -3.14 -1.97
CA PHE A 94 5.81 -2.68 -2.84
C PHE A 94 7.08 -2.49 -2.01
N GLY A 95 8.25 -2.65 -2.62
CA GLY A 95 9.54 -2.49 -1.94
C GLY A 95 10.61 -3.36 -2.57
N LEU A 96 11.40 -4.06 -1.75
CA LEU A 96 12.30 -5.09 -2.27
C LEU A 96 11.52 -6.20 -2.99
N PRO A 97 12.06 -6.79 -4.08
CA PRO A 97 11.39 -7.89 -4.77
C PRO A 97 11.00 -9.08 -3.87
N SER A 98 11.78 -9.35 -2.82
CA SER A 98 11.47 -10.39 -1.83
C SER A 98 10.28 -10.10 -0.92
N ASP A 99 9.95 -8.82 -0.76
CA ASP A 99 8.93 -8.31 0.15
C ASP A 99 7.61 -8.08 -0.60
N MET A 100 7.67 -8.00 -1.94
CA MET A 100 6.51 -7.80 -2.80
C MET A 100 5.56 -9.01 -2.73
N LYS A 101 4.33 -8.77 -2.30
CA LYS A 101 3.23 -9.74 -2.29
C LYS A 101 1.92 -9.04 -2.61
N LEU A 102 1.00 -9.76 -3.23
CA LEU A 102 -0.35 -9.30 -3.53
C LEU A 102 -1.35 -10.30 -2.98
N PHE A 103 -2.33 -9.80 -2.24
CA PHE A 103 -3.49 -10.54 -1.77
C PHE A 103 -4.78 -9.87 -2.22
N LYS A 104 -5.85 -10.65 -2.26
CA LYS A 104 -7.21 -10.17 -2.51
C LYS A 104 -8.12 -10.75 -1.43
N THR A 105 -9.07 -9.95 -0.96
CA THR A 105 -10.23 -10.46 -0.22
C THR A 105 -11.18 -11.17 -1.20
N GLN A 106 -12.18 -11.87 -0.65
CA GLN A 106 -13.38 -12.21 -1.41
C GLN A 106 -14.14 -10.94 -1.82
N ALA A 107 -14.88 -11.04 -2.92
CA ALA A 107 -15.86 -10.02 -3.29
C ALA A 107 -17.12 -10.18 -2.44
N ILE A 108 -17.73 -9.05 -2.07
CA ILE A 108 -19.01 -9.02 -1.37
C ILE A 108 -20.08 -8.58 -2.35
N ASN A 109 -21.02 -9.47 -2.66
CA ASN A 109 -21.99 -9.19 -3.70
C ASN A 109 -22.98 -8.09 -3.30
N ASN A 110 -23.24 -7.16 -4.23
CA ASN A 110 -24.23 -6.09 -4.20
C ASN A 110 -24.20 -5.29 -2.89
N ASN A 111 -23.02 -4.88 -2.43
CA ASN A 111 -22.89 -4.09 -1.21
C ASN A 111 -21.71 -3.10 -1.23
N GLY A 112 -21.95 -1.90 -1.75
CA GLY A 112 -21.04 -0.76 -1.57
C GLY A 112 -21.24 0.05 -0.28
N PHE A 113 -22.37 -0.11 0.41
CA PHE A 113 -22.70 0.75 1.56
C PHE A 113 -21.91 0.39 2.81
N ASN A 114 -21.82 -0.91 3.14
CA ASN A 114 -21.14 -1.40 4.34
C ASN A 114 -20.62 -2.85 4.22
N PRO A 115 -19.83 -3.19 3.17
CA PRO A 115 -19.32 -4.55 3.01
C PRO A 115 -18.40 -4.95 4.17
N VAL A 116 -18.47 -6.22 4.59
CA VAL A 116 -17.62 -6.77 5.66
C VAL A 116 -16.83 -7.95 5.09
N TRP A 117 -15.50 -7.81 5.05
CA TRP A 117 -14.59 -8.87 4.61
C TRP A 117 -14.04 -9.65 5.81
N ASN A 118 -13.56 -8.93 6.83
CA ASN A 118 -12.91 -9.48 8.03
C ASN A 118 -11.81 -10.52 7.72
N GLU A 119 -11.01 -10.25 6.69
CA GLU A 119 -9.92 -11.11 6.25
C GLU A 119 -8.57 -10.57 6.70
N THR A 120 -7.62 -11.46 6.96
CA THR A 120 -6.30 -11.08 7.47
C THR A 120 -5.15 -11.62 6.63
N PHE A 121 -4.24 -10.74 6.28
CA PHE A 121 -3.08 -11.00 5.44
C PHE A 121 -1.79 -10.73 6.20
N THR A 122 -0.75 -11.50 5.91
CA THR A 122 0.56 -11.37 6.59
C THR A 122 1.66 -11.15 5.57
N PHE A 123 2.46 -10.12 5.81
CA PHE A 123 3.67 -9.77 5.07
C PHE A 123 4.88 -10.00 5.97
N GLU A 124 5.93 -10.57 5.39
CA GLU A 124 7.23 -10.72 6.03
C GLU A 124 8.20 -9.85 5.26
N LEU A 125 8.67 -8.78 5.91
CA LEU A 125 9.42 -7.70 5.29
C LEU A 125 10.88 -7.77 5.73
N LYS A 126 11.78 -7.78 4.76
CA LYS A 126 13.23 -7.68 4.98
C LYS A 126 13.68 -6.23 5.04
N CYS A 127 13.12 -5.34 4.23
CA CYS A 127 13.40 -3.91 4.33
C CYS A 127 12.10 -3.09 4.44
N PRO A 128 11.53 -3.01 5.66
CA PRO A 128 10.34 -2.20 5.93
C PRO A 128 10.52 -0.72 5.55
N GLU A 129 11.75 -0.21 5.57
CA GLU A 129 12.05 1.20 5.26
C GLU A 129 11.87 1.57 3.79
N LEU A 130 11.88 0.58 2.89
CA LEU A 130 11.59 0.76 1.46
C LEU A 130 10.20 0.28 1.09
N ALA A 131 9.44 -0.24 2.05
CA ALA A 131 8.18 -0.90 1.80
C ALA A 131 7.01 0.10 1.81
N ILE A 132 6.10 -0.04 0.83
CA ILE A 132 4.86 0.73 0.73
C ILE A 132 3.70 -0.26 0.63
N LEU A 133 2.74 -0.13 1.54
CA LEU A 133 1.49 -0.88 1.52
C LEU A 133 0.47 -0.09 0.70
N ARG A 134 -0.10 -0.73 -0.33
CA ARG A 134 -1.18 -0.20 -1.14
C ARG A 134 -2.42 -1.06 -0.97
N MET A 135 -3.54 -0.42 -0.67
CA MET A 135 -4.86 -1.04 -0.58
C MET A 135 -5.75 -0.44 -1.66
N THR A 136 -6.45 -1.27 -2.41
CA THR A 136 -7.35 -0.81 -3.48
C THR A 136 -8.66 -1.54 -3.40
N VAL A 137 -9.74 -0.78 -3.33
CA VAL A 137 -11.09 -1.29 -3.49
C VAL A 137 -11.38 -1.37 -4.98
N ILE A 138 -11.85 -2.52 -5.40
CA ILE A 138 -12.18 -2.84 -6.78
C ILE A 138 -13.60 -3.40 -6.81
N ASP A 139 -14.39 -2.99 -7.79
CA ASP A 139 -15.69 -3.56 -8.12
C ASP A 139 -15.48 -4.78 -9.03
N TYR A 140 -15.90 -5.96 -8.56
CA TYR A 140 -15.77 -7.19 -9.34
C TYR A 140 -16.84 -7.27 -10.42
N ASP A 141 -16.43 -7.55 -11.65
CA ASP A 141 -17.35 -7.78 -12.76
C ASP A 141 -17.22 -9.20 -13.31
N MET A 142 -18.36 -9.89 -13.50
CA MET A 142 -18.35 -11.22 -14.13
C MET A 142 -18.05 -11.16 -15.63
N THR A 143 -18.41 -10.07 -16.32
CA THR A 143 -18.44 -9.99 -17.79
C THR A 143 -17.49 -8.96 -18.39
N SER A 144 -17.06 -7.98 -17.59
CA SER A 144 -16.11 -6.93 -17.97
C SER A 144 -14.84 -6.99 -17.12
N ARG A 145 -13.94 -6.03 -17.34
CA ARG A 145 -12.80 -5.82 -16.47
C ARG A 145 -13.29 -5.17 -15.18
N ASP A 146 -12.81 -5.69 -14.06
CA ASP A 146 -13.04 -5.08 -12.75
C ASP A 146 -12.69 -3.57 -12.70
N ASP A 147 -13.55 -2.81 -12.04
CA ASP A 147 -13.49 -1.35 -12.02
C ASP A 147 -12.86 -0.79 -10.73
N PHE A 148 -12.09 0.27 -10.89
CA PHE A 148 -11.45 0.94 -9.77
C PHE A 148 -12.47 1.73 -8.95
N VAL A 149 -12.58 1.44 -7.65
CA VAL A 149 -13.45 2.18 -6.74
C VAL A 149 -12.64 3.24 -5.98
N GLY A 150 -11.53 2.82 -5.38
CA GLY A 150 -10.67 3.74 -4.64
C GLY A 150 -9.39 3.08 -4.14
N GLU A 151 -8.40 3.89 -3.75
CA GLU A 151 -7.17 3.37 -3.18
C GLU A 151 -6.65 4.19 -2.01
N PHE A 152 -5.74 3.57 -1.27
CA PHE A 152 -4.89 4.24 -0.31
C PHE A 152 -3.52 3.57 -0.27
N SER A 153 -2.46 4.37 -0.31
CA SER A 153 -1.08 3.92 -0.28
C SER A 153 -0.33 4.59 0.87
N VAL A 154 0.43 3.82 1.65
CA VAL A 154 1.16 4.30 2.83
C VAL A 154 2.51 3.59 2.99
N PRO A 155 3.60 4.34 3.22
CA PRO A 155 4.88 3.74 3.58
C PRO A 155 4.78 2.97 4.89
N VAL A 156 5.36 1.77 4.96
CA VAL A 156 5.25 0.89 6.14
C VAL A 156 5.75 1.58 7.41
N THR A 157 6.79 2.41 7.30
CA THR A 157 7.35 3.21 8.40
C THR A 157 6.41 4.28 8.96
N SER A 158 5.34 4.63 8.24
CA SER A 158 4.33 5.60 8.66
C SER A 158 3.07 4.97 9.23
N ILE A 159 3.00 3.63 9.27
CA ILE A 159 1.84 2.89 9.78
C ILE A 159 1.86 2.87 11.31
N ARG A 160 0.70 3.12 11.92
CA ARG A 160 0.48 2.95 13.37
C ARG A 160 -0.26 1.63 13.62
N GLN A 161 0.11 0.93 14.69
CA GLN A 161 -0.62 -0.28 15.10
C GLN A 161 -2.02 0.06 15.65
N GLY A 162 -2.94 -0.89 15.52
CA GLY A 162 -4.31 -0.79 16.02
C GLY A 162 -5.33 -0.66 14.89
N TYR A 163 -6.49 -0.10 15.24
CA TYR A 163 -7.59 0.14 14.31
C TYR A 163 -7.42 1.51 13.66
N SER A 164 -7.57 1.58 12.33
CA SER A 164 -7.53 2.82 11.57
C SER A 164 -8.66 2.83 10.56
N LEU A 165 -9.38 3.96 10.50
CA LEU A 165 -10.31 4.25 9.43
C LEU A 165 -9.54 4.98 8.32
N ILE A 166 -9.45 4.37 7.15
CA ILE A 166 -8.68 4.87 6.02
C ILE A 166 -9.64 5.44 5.01
N ARG A 167 -9.47 6.73 4.69
CA ARG A 167 -10.20 7.39 3.60
C ARG A 167 -9.58 7.03 2.26
N LEU A 168 -10.44 6.74 1.29
CA LEU A 168 -10.02 6.33 -0.03
C LEU A 168 -9.88 7.54 -0.95
N ARG A 169 -8.92 7.43 -1.88
CA ARG A 169 -8.83 8.29 -3.06
C ARG A 169 -9.60 7.64 -4.18
N ILE A 170 -10.69 8.26 -4.61
CA ILE A 170 -11.66 7.70 -5.55
C ILE A 170 -11.52 8.32 -6.95
N GLY A 171 -12.15 7.66 -7.93
CA GLY A 171 -12.24 8.16 -9.29
C GLY A 171 -10.92 8.16 -10.08
N PRO A 172 -10.97 8.61 -11.34
CA PRO A 172 -9.81 8.60 -12.24
C PRO A 172 -8.72 9.55 -11.79
N GLU A 173 -9.06 10.64 -11.08
CA GLU A 173 -8.10 11.66 -10.63
C GLU A 173 -7.62 11.46 -9.18
N ARG A 174 -7.98 10.34 -8.53
CA ARG A 174 -7.59 10.03 -7.13
C ARG A 174 -7.97 11.14 -6.15
N GLN A 175 -9.19 11.65 -6.27
CA GLN A 175 -9.72 12.69 -5.38
C GLN A 175 -10.01 12.09 -4.01
N GLU A 176 -9.68 12.81 -2.93
CA GLU A 176 -10.01 12.36 -1.57
C GLU A 176 -11.53 12.46 -1.35
N ASP A 177 -12.13 11.39 -0.84
CA ASP A 177 -13.55 11.36 -0.49
C ASP A 177 -13.74 11.43 1.03
N ASP A 178 -14.73 12.20 1.46
CA ASP A 178 -15.01 12.40 2.88
C ASP A 178 -15.72 11.21 3.56
N ALA A 179 -16.42 10.38 2.78
CA ALA A 179 -17.26 9.29 3.23
C ALA A 179 -16.66 7.90 2.94
N ALA A 180 -16.12 7.70 1.73
CA ALA A 180 -15.62 6.42 1.25
C ALA A 180 -14.38 6.00 2.04
N SER A 181 -14.53 4.92 2.82
CA SER A 181 -13.47 4.48 3.73
C SER A 181 -13.45 2.98 3.96
N ILE A 182 -12.29 2.47 4.41
CA ILE A 182 -12.13 1.12 4.89
C ILE A 182 -11.63 1.13 6.34
N LEU A 183 -12.22 0.27 7.18
CA LEU A 183 -11.73 0.01 8.52
C LEU A 183 -10.73 -1.13 8.46
N VAL A 184 -9.51 -0.87 8.93
CA VAL A 184 -8.45 -1.87 9.00
C VAL A 184 -7.91 -1.99 10.42
N LYS A 185 -7.41 -3.17 10.74
CA LYS A 185 -6.56 -3.38 11.92
C LYS A 185 -5.18 -3.80 11.45
N ILE A 186 -4.16 -3.05 11.83
CA ILE A 186 -2.77 -3.37 11.50
C ILE A 186 -1.99 -3.65 12.78
N THR A 187 -1.25 -4.74 12.80
CA THR A 187 -0.33 -5.09 13.89
C THR A 187 0.99 -5.53 13.29
N TYR A 188 2.10 -5.25 13.97
CA TYR A 188 3.40 -5.72 13.52
C TYR A 188 4.34 -6.08 14.65
N GLU A 189 5.20 -7.03 14.37
CA GLU A 189 6.32 -7.46 15.22
C GLU A 189 7.62 -7.11 14.50
N GLU A 190 8.51 -6.39 15.19
CA GLU A 190 9.85 -6.09 14.69
C GLU A 190 10.86 -7.08 15.26
N TYR A 191 11.75 -7.57 14.41
CA TYR A 191 12.84 -8.44 14.79
C TYR A 191 14.12 -7.61 14.91
N ALA A 192 14.82 -7.74 16.04
CA ALA A 192 16.08 -7.03 16.25
C ALA A 192 17.10 -7.42 15.18
N ASN A 193 17.79 -6.43 14.61
CA ASN A 193 18.99 -6.68 13.84
C ASN A 193 20.02 -7.30 14.79
N SER A 194 20.35 -8.58 14.60
CA SER A 194 21.47 -9.23 15.27
C SER A 194 22.80 -8.70 14.73
N SER A 195 23.04 -7.40 14.89
CA SER A 195 24.23 -6.67 14.49
C SER A 195 24.52 -5.56 15.52
N ALA A 196 24.55 -5.93 16.80
CA ALA A 196 25.08 -5.06 17.85
C ALA A 196 26.18 -5.81 18.60
N THR A 197 27.35 -5.16 18.66
CA THR A 197 28.54 -5.45 19.48
C THR A 197 29.63 -6.33 18.84
N LYS A 198 30.54 -5.67 18.10
CA LYS A 198 31.97 -5.84 18.31
C LYS A 198 32.56 -4.45 18.51
N LEU A 199 32.65 -4.04 19.78
CA LEU A 199 33.70 -3.14 20.27
C LEU A 199 34.84 -4.02 20.75
#